data_AF-A0A2M7WYG7-F1
#
_entry.id   AF-A0A2M7WYG7-F1
#
_cell.length_a   1.000
_cell.length_b   1.000
_cell.length_c   1.000
_cell.angle_alpha   90.00
_cell.angle_beta   90.00
_cell.angle_gamma   90.00
#
_symmetry.space_group_name_H-M   'P 1'
#
loop_
_entity.id
_entity.type
_entity.pdbx_description
1 polymer ?
#
loop_
_entity_poly.entity_id
_entity_poly.type
_entity_poly.pdbx_seq_one_letter_code
_entity_poly.pdbx_strand_id
1 'polypeptide(L)'
;MKQPLEQRANQLLRTLTATRPALSRRDVLQAALALSASAVAQALLPARGFAADAAMPRFTAYPFALGVASGYPQADRVTLWTRLAPEPLRA
;
A
#
# COMPACT_ATOMS: atom_id res chain seq x y z
N MET A 1 0.24 -52.56 -36.71
CA MET A 1 -0.01 -52.12 -35.31
C MET A 1 -0.01 -50.60 -35.25
N LYS A 2 -1.18 -49.95 -35.37
CA LYS A 2 -1.35 -48.49 -35.21
C LYS A 2 -2.31 -48.29 -34.03
N GLN A 3 -1.81 -47.82 -32.89
CA GLN A 3 -2.71 -47.49 -31.77
C GLN A 3 -3.62 -46.33 -32.19
N PRO A 4 -4.95 -46.41 -31.95
CA PRO A 4 -5.88 -45.39 -32.40
C PRO A 4 -5.62 -44.07 -31.67
N LEU A 5 -5.56 -42.96 -32.42
CA LEU A 5 -5.31 -41.59 -31.93
C LEU A 5 -6.20 -41.19 -30.74
N GLU A 6 -7.39 -41.78 -30.67
CA GLU A 6 -8.34 -41.68 -29.55
C GLU A 6 -7.73 -42.10 -28.20
N GLN A 7 -6.91 -43.15 -28.17
CA GLN A 7 -6.26 -43.59 -26.94
C GLN A 7 -5.20 -42.59 -26.49
N ARG A 8 -4.46 -42.00 -27.43
CA ARG A 8 -3.49 -40.93 -27.13
C ARG A 8 -4.19 -39.66 -26.68
N ALA A 9 -5.28 -39.26 -27.33
CA ALA A 9 -6.06 -38.09 -26.95
C ALA A 9 -6.64 -38.23 -25.54
N ASN A 10 -7.24 -39.39 -25.23
CA ASN A 10 -7.78 -39.66 -23.89
C ASN A 10 -6.68 -39.76 -22.82
N GLN A 11 -5.49 -40.23 -23.18
CA GLN A 11 -4.35 -40.26 -22.26
C GLN A 11 -3.83 -38.84 -21.97
N LEU A 12 -3.76 -37.97 -22.98
CA LEU A 12 -3.37 -36.57 -22.82
C LEU A 12 -4.39 -35.78 -21.99
N LEU A 13 -5.68 -35.98 -22.20
CA LEU A 13 -6.74 -35.35 -21.42
C LEU A 13 -6.66 -35.74 -19.94
N ARG A 14 -6.35 -37.01 -19.65
CA ARG A 14 -6.14 -37.50 -18.27
C ARG A 14 -4.91 -36.89 -17.62
N THR A 15 -3.80 -36.76 -18.34
CA THR A 15 -2.58 -36.14 -17.80
C THR A 15 -2.74 -34.64 -17.57
N LEU A 16 -3.55 -33.94 -18.37
CA LEU A 16 -3.79 -32.50 -18.22
C LEU A 16 -4.82 -32.18 -17.12
N THR A 17 -5.71 -33.13 -16.81
CA THR A 17 -6.68 -33.00 -15.71
C THR A 17 -6.09 -33.45 -14.37
N ALA A 18 -5.00 -34.24 -14.42
CA ALA A 18 -4.28 -34.65 -13.23
C ALA A 18 -3.55 -33.45 -12.60
N THR A 19 -4.06 -33.06 -11.44
CA THR A 19 -3.42 -32.18 -10.44
C THR A 19 -3.57 -30.68 -10.70
N ARG A 20 -4.75 -30.14 -10.38
CA ARG A 20 -4.74 -28.87 -9.63
C ARG A 20 -4.06 -29.18 -8.29
N PRO A 21 -3.01 -28.46 -7.88
CA PRO A 21 -2.47 -28.64 -6.54
C PRO A 21 -3.61 -28.36 -5.55
N ALA A 22 -4.07 -29.40 -4.86
CA ALA A 22 -5.06 -29.24 -3.81
C ALA A 22 -4.36 -28.52 -2.67
N LEU A 23 -4.80 -27.30 -2.34
CA LEU A 23 -4.29 -26.58 -1.17
C LEU A 23 -4.46 -27.47 0.06
N SER A 24 -3.35 -27.92 0.64
CA SER A 24 -3.39 -28.69 1.86
C SER A 24 -3.75 -27.77 3.02
N ARG A 25 -4.41 -28.31 4.05
CA ARG A 25 -4.61 -27.59 5.34
C ARG A 25 -3.29 -27.01 5.86
N ARG A 26 -2.18 -27.72 5.64
CA ARG A 26 -0.85 -27.27 6.04
C ARG A 26 -0.43 -25.99 5.32
N ASP A 27 -0.67 -25.91 4.01
CA ASP A 27 -0.32 -24.74 3.20
C ASP A 27 -1.15 -23.52 3.64
N VAL A 28 -2.43 -23.73 3.94
CA VAL A 28 -3.33 -22.69 4.47
C VAL A 28 -2.85 -22.20 5.84
N LEU A 29 -2.47 -23.11 6.74
CA LEU A 29 -1.97 -22.75 8.06
C LEU A 29 -0.62 -22.04 8.01
N GLN A 30 0.27 -22.45 7.09
CA GLN A 30 1.56 -21.78 6.88
C GLN A 30 1.36 -20.36 6.32
N ALA A 31 0.44 -20.18 5.36
CA ALA A 31 0.10 -18.88 4.82
C ALA A 31 -0.51 -17.96 5.90
N ALA A 32 -1.45 -18.49 6.71
CA ALA A 32 -2.06 -17.74 7.81
C ALA A 32 -1.03 -17.30 8.86
N LEU A 33 -0.09 -18.19 9.21
CA LEU A 33 1.00 -17.87 10.15
C LEU A 33 1.93 -16.79 9.58
N ALA A 34 2.31 -16.89 8.30
CA ALA A 34 3.17 -15.91 7.63
C ALA A 34 2.52 -14.52 7.56
N LEU A 35 1.22 -14.45 7.25
CA LEU A 35 0.45 -13.20 7.22
C LEU A 35 0.28 -12.58 8.62
N SER A 36 0.12 -13.40 9.65
CA SER A 36 0.00 -12.91 11.03
C SER A 36 1.34 -12.37 11.55
N ALA A 37 2.43 -13.06 11.25
CA ALA A 37 3.78 -12.64 11.63
C ALA A 37 4.17 -11.30 10.97
N SER A 38 3.77 -11.06 9.72
CA SER A 38 4.04 -9.79 9.04
C SER A 38 3.26 -8.63 9.65
N ALA A 39 2.00 -8.84 10.07
CA ALA A 39 1.21 -7.82 10.75
C ALA A 39 1.83 -7.41 12.11
N VAL A 40 2.29 -8.38 12.90
CA VAL A 40 2.99 -8.11 14.17
C VAL A 40 4.32 -7.40 13.92
N ALA A 41 5.09 -7.84 12.92
CA ALA A 41 6.33 -7.16 12.56
C ALA A 41 6.09 -5.69 12.18
N GLN A 42 5.05 -5.39 11.39
CA GLN A 42 4.70 -4.01 11.06
C GLN A 42 4.21 -3.17 12.24
N ALA A 43 3.56 -3.78 13.24
CA ALA A 43 3.15 -3.08 14.46
C ALA A 43 4.34 -2.73 15.37
N LEU A 44 5.45 -3.49 15.27
CA LEU A 44 6.70 -3.24 15.99
C LEU A 44 7.60 -2.24 15.26
N LEU A 45 7.35 -1.95 13.99
CA LEU A 45 7.99 -0.82 13.33
C LEU A 45 7.48 0.46 13.99
N PRO A 46 8.36 1.46 14.24
CA PRO A 46 7.90 2.77 14.66
C PRO A 46 6.86 3.26 13.67
N ALA A 47 5.73 3.76 14.17
CA ALA A 47 4.71 4.38 13.33
C ALA A 47 5.45 5.36 12.41
N ARG A 48 5.39 5.13 11.10
CA ARG A 48 5.83 6.12 10.12
C ARG A 48 4.82 7.26 10.19
N GLY A 49 4.83 8.01 11.29
CA GLY A 49 4.19 9.32 11.35
C GLY A 49 4.72 10.10 10.16
N PHE A 50 3.81 10.75 9.42
CA PHE A 50 4.04 11.53 8.19
C PHE A 50 5.51 11.54 7.81
N ALA A 51 5.94 10.50 7.10
CA ALA A 51 7.35 10.23 6.90
C ALA A 51 8.03 11.53 6.49
N ALA A 52 8.96 12.02 7.33
CA ALA A 52 9.79 13.18 7.04
C ALA A 52 10.68 12.97 5.79
N ASP A 53 10.61 11.77 5.19
CA ASP A 53 11.22 11.37 3.92
C ASP A 53 10.37 11.69 2.68
N ALA A 54 9.17 12.25 2.82
CA ALA A 54 8.54 12.94 1.71
C ALA A 54 9.33 14.25 1.49
N ALA A 55 10.21 14.26 0.49
CA ALA A 55 11.05 15.38 0.08
C ALA A 55 10.51 16.73 0.58
N MET A 56 11.14 17.29 1.63
CA MET A 56 10.71 18.57 2.17
C MET A 56 10.66 19.60 1.04
N PRO A 57 9.50 20.24 0.78
CA PRO A 57 9.39 21.21 -0.29
C PRO A 57 10.40 22.33 -0.04
N ARG A 58 11.29 22.53 -1.02
CA ARG A 58 12.27 23.62 -0.99
C ARG A 58 11.62 24.86 -1.59
N PHE A 59 11.54 25.92 -0.79
CA PHE A 59 11.04 27.21 -1.25
C PHE A 59 12.20 28.08 -1.72
N THR A 60 11.98 28.87 -2.77
CA THR A 60 12.96 29.84 -3.29
C THR A 60 13.17 31.03 -2.35
N ALA A 61 12.19 31.32 -1.50
CA ALA A 61 12.20 32.37 -0.49
C ALA A 61 11.36 31.95 0.74
N TYR A 62 11.26 32.83 1.74
CA TYR A 62 10.45 32.59 2.94
C TYR A 62 8.97 32.36 2.57
N PRO A 63 8.38 31.17 2.86
CA PRO A 63 7.08 30.79 2.30
C PRO A 63 5.89 31.45 3.00
N PHE A 64 6.05 31.98 4.21
CA PHE A 64 4.98 32.62 4.98
C PHE A 64 4.97 34.15 4.78
N ALA A 65 5.22 34.62 3.55
CA ALA A 65 5.28 36.04 3.23
C ALA A 65 3.96 36.79 3.54
N LEU A 66 2.82 36.08 3.51
CA LEU A 66 1.51 36.62 3.86
C LEU A 66 1.14 36.44 5.35
N GLY A 67 2.07 35.94 6.16
CA GLY A 67 1.87 35.70 7.58
C GLY A 67 1.02 34.47 7.92
N VAL A 68 0.55 34.45 9.16
CA VAL A 68 -0.30 33.39 9.73
C VAL A 68 -1.49 34.08 10.39
N ALA A 69 -2.65 33.45 10.28
CA ALA A 69 -3.88 33.96 10.87
C ALA A 69 -4.65 32.86 11.58
N SER A 70 -5.61 33.28 12.40
CA SER A 70 -6.50 32.39 13.16
C SER A 70 -7.95 32.85 13.02
N GLY A 71 -8.90 31.93 13.23
CA GLY A 71 -10.33 32.23 13.22
C GLY A 71 -11.20 31.00 13.41
N TYR A 72 -12.51 31.16 13.20
CA TYR A 72 -13.54 30.17 13.55
C TYR A 72 -13.32 29.56 14.95
N PRO A 73 -13.32 30.37 16.03
CA PRO A 73 -13.14 29.86 17.38
C PRO A 73 -14.37 29.05 17.85
N GLN A 74 -14.11 27.97 18.57
CA GLN A 74 -15.07 27.30 19.45
C GLN A 74 -14.50 27.26 20.88
N ALA A 75 -15.27 26.74 21.84
CA ALA A 75 -14.91 26.75 23.25
C ALA A 75 -13.54 26.11 23.57
N ASP A 76 -13.10 25.15 22.75
CA ASP A 76 -11.89 24.35 22.96
C ASP A 76 -10.89 24.41 21.79
N ARG A 77 -11.21 25.12 20.71
CA ARG A 77 -10.42 25.08 19.48
C ARG A 77 -10.47 26.38 18.69
N VAL A 78 -9.47 26.57 17.83
CA VAL A 78 -9.42 27.63 16.82
C VAL A 78 -8.79 27.07 15.56
N THR A 79 -9.21 27.56 14.40
CA THR A 79 -8.57 27.22 13.13
C THR A 79 -7.39 28.14 12.88
N LEU A 80 -6.23 27.57 12.54
CA LEU A 80 -5.07 28.31 12.06
C LEU A 80 -4.95 28.15 10.55
N TRP A 81 -4.68 29.23 9.83
CA TRP A 81 -4.42 29.17 8.39
C TRP A 81 -3.23 30.04 7.99
N THR A 82 -2.58 29.62 6.92
CA THR A 82 -1.53 30.36 6.23
C THR A 82 -1.54 29.97 4.75
N ARG A 83 -1.01 30.85 3.89
CA ARG A 83 -0.83 30.60 2.47
C ARG A 83 0.67 30.57 2.17
N LEU A 84 1.15 29.46 1.60
CA LEU A 84 2.54 29.31 1.15
C LEU A 84 2.71 30.08 -0.17
N ALA A 85 3.33 31.26 -0.11
CA ALA A 85 3.54 32.12 -1.26
C ALA A 85 4.91 32.80 -1.20
N PRO A 86 6.00 32.11 -1.60
CA PRO A 86 7.35 32.70 -1.64
C PRO A 86 7.43 33.96 -2.52
N GLU A 87 6.59 34.04 -3.56
CA GLU A 87 6.47 35.19 -4.45
C GLU A 87 4.99 35.62 -4.57
N PRO A 88 4.44 36.38 -3.60
CA PRO A 88 2.99 36.62 -3.51
C PRO A 88 2.40 37.46 -4.65
N LEU A 89 3.25 38.18 -5.40
CA LEU A 89 2.86 39.02 -6.54
C LEU A 89 3.05 38.33 -7.91
N ARG A 90 3.62 37.12 -7.92
CA ARG A 90 3.80 36.29 -9.12
C ARG A 90 2.66 35.26 -9.10
N ALA A 91 1.55 35.60 -9.76
CA ALA A 91 0.39 34.74 -9.92
C ALA A 91 0.40 34.05 -11.28
#